data_AF-A0A558CGK0-F1
#
_entry.id   AF-A0A558CGK0-F1
#
_cell.length_a   1.000
_cell.length_b   1.000
_cell.length_c   1.000
_cell.angle_alpha   90.00
_cell.angle_beta   90.00
_cell.angle_gamma   90.00
#
_symmetry.space_group_name_H-M   'P 1'
#
loop_
_entity.id
_entity.type
_entity.pdbx_description
1 polymer ?
#
loop_
_entity_poly.entity_id
_entity_poly.type
_entity_poly.pdbx_seq_one_letter_code
_entity_poly.pdbx_strand_id
1 'polypeptide(L)' 'MRHPFVLYRGIPWEFLPQEMGYGSGMTCWCRLRDWQEAGVWQRLHELLLARLNAAGLID' A
#
# COMPACT_ATOMS: atom_id res chain seq x y z
N MET A 1 13.92 6.69 21.89
CA MET A 1 12.61 6.00 21.94
C MET A 1 12.50 5.16 20.68
N ARG A 2 12.33 3.84 20.78
CA ARG A 2 11.99 2.99 19.62
C ARG A 2 10.50 3.17 19.38
N HIS A 3 10.11 3.78 18.26
CA HIS A 3 8.71 3.81 17.85
C HIS A 3 8.35 2.40 17.34
N PRO A 4 7.45 1.67 18.01
CA PRO A 4 7.04 0.35 17.55
C PRO A 4 6.41 0.49 16.16
N PHE A 5 6.96 -0.23 15.18
CA PHE A 5 6.43 -0.30 13.84
C PHE A 5 4.94 -0.67 13.88
N VAL A 6 4.13 0.13 13.20
CA VAL A 6 2.68 0.20 13.39
C VAL A 6 2.01 -0.91 12.63
N LEU A 7 1.45 -1.89 13.33
CA LEU A 7 0.72 -2.99 12.70
C LEU A 7 -0.55 -3.39 13.46
N TYR A 8 -1.33 -2.42 13.96
CA TYR A 8 -2.70 -2.75 14.42
C TYR A 8 -3.75 -1.62 14.31
N ARG A 9 -3.40 -0.34 14.52
CA ARG A 9 -4.38 0.76 14.54
C ARG A 9 -4.20 1.85 13.48
N GLY A 10 -3.25 1.67 12.56
CA GLY A 10 -2.82 2.71 11.64
C GLY A 10 -2.04 3.83 12.35
N ILE A 11 -1.13 4.48 11.62
CA ILE A 11 -0.55 5.76 12.02
C ILE A 11 -0.95 6.81 11.00
N PRO A 12 -1.19 8.05 11.45
CA PRO A 12 -1.20 9.19 10.56
C PRO A 12 0.08 9.27 9.73
N TRP A 13 -0.06 9.68 8.46
CA TRP A 13 1.04 9.70 7.51
C TRP A 13 2.20 10.58 7.99
N GLU A 14 1.92 11.69 8.67
CA GLU A 14 2.92 12.57 9.26
C GLU A 14 3.83 11.90 10.31
N PHE A 15 3.41 10.76 10.86
CA PHE A 15 4.18 10.00 11.84
C PHE A 15 4.92 8.81 11.25
N LEU A 16 4.97 8.68 9.91
CA LEU A 16 5.79 7.66 9.30
C LEU A 16 7.28 7.91 9.59
N PRO A 17 8.02 6.89 10.05
CA PRO A 17 9.43 7.04 10.35
C PRO A 17 10.24 7.37 9.08
N GLN A 18 11.07 8.41 9.14
CA GLN A 18 11.87 8.84 7.99
C GLN A 18 12.95 7.80 7.62
N GLU A 19 13.40 7.01 8.59
CA GLU A 19 14.38 5.92 8.41
C GLU A 19 13.91 4.81 7.46
N MET A 20 12.61 4.76 7.12
CA MET A 20 12.10 3.82 6.12
C MET A 20 12.46 4.20 4.67
N GLY A 21 13.00 5.41 4.44
CA GLY A 21 13.47 5.82 3.12
C GLY A 21 12.38 6.15 2.10
N TYR A 22 11.10 6.20 2.50
CA TYR A 22 9.98 6.52 1.62
C TYR A 22 9.74 8.03 1.38
N GLY A 23 10.55 8.89 2.01
CA GLY A 23 10.34 10.34 2.04
C GLY A 23 9.36 10.76 3.14
N SER A 24 8.70 11.92 2.99
CA SER A 24 7.65 12.32 3.94
C SER A 24 6.40 11.45 3.76
N GLY A 25 5.67 11.18 4.83
CA GLY A 25 4.42 10.43 4.69
C GLY A 25 3.36 11.13 3.85
N MET A 26 3.41 12.47 3.73
CA MET A 26 2.56 13.21 2.79
C MET A 26 2.88 12.87 1.33
N THR A 27 4.16 12.69 1.00
CA THR A 27 4.59 12.20 -0.33
C THR A 27 4.09 10.79 -0.59
N CYS A 28 4.14 9.90 0.41
CA CYS A 28 3.57 8.56 0.32
C CYS A 28 2.05 8.60 0.08
N TRP A 29 1.34 9.45 0.81
CA TRP A 29 -0.10 9.60 0.66
C TRP A 29 -0.49 10.15 -0.72
N CYS A 30 0.20 11.19 -1.22
CA CYS A 30 -0.04 11.71 -2.56
C CYS A 30 0.16 10.61 -3.62
N ARG A 31 1.27 9.85 -3.54
CA ARG A 31 1.52 8.75 -4.48
C ARG A 31 0.47 7.65 -4.39
N LEU A 32 0.01 7.32 -3.19
CA LEU A 32 -1.08 6.35 -3.00
C LEU A 32 -2.38 6.83 -3.65
N ARG A 33 -2.72 8.11 -3.48
CA ARG A 33 -3.89 8.73 -4.10
C ARG A 33 -3.76 8.71 -5.62
N ASP A 34 -2.61 9.09 -6.17
CA ASP A 34 -2.38 9.10 -7.61
C ASP A 34 -2.54 7.69 -8.21
N TRP A 35 -2.09 6.65 -7.51
CA TRP A 35 -2.31 5.26 -7.91
C TRP A 35 -3.77 4.81 -7.82
N GLN A 36 -4.50 5.29 -6.82
CA GLN A 36 -5.94 5.05 -6.68
C GLN A 36 -6.71 5.69 -7.85
N GLU A 37 -6.43 6.96 -8.15
CA GLU A 37 -7.05 7.70 -9.25
C GLU A 37 -6.70 7.10 -10.61
N ALA A 38 -5.45 6.64 -10.78
CA ALA A 38 -5.04 5.92 -11.98
C ALA A 38 -5.58 4.48 -12.05
N GLY A 39 -6.35 4.00 -11.06
CA GLY A 39 -6.92 2.65 -11.06
C GLY A 39 -5.86 1.54 -11.03
N VAL A 40 -4.67 1.82 -10.48
CA VAL A 40 -3.57 0.83 -10.40
C VAL A 40 -3.98 -0.36 -9.54
N TRP A 41 -4.62 -0.10 -8.39
CA TRP A 41 -5.05 -1.16 -7.48
C TRP A 41 -6.11 -2.07 -8.10
N GLN A 42 -7.08 -1.50 -8.82
CA GLN A 42 -8.10 -2.28 -9.51
C GLN A 42 -7.45 -3.21 -10.55
N ARG A 43 -6.60 -2.67 -11.42
CA ARG A 43 -5.91 -3.45 -12.46
C ARG A 43 -5.01 -4.53 -11.87
N LEU A 44 -4.29 -4.22 -10.79
CA LEU A 44 -3.46 -5.19 -10.09
C LEU A 44 -4.30 -6.32 -9.49
N HIS A 45 -5.44 -5.99 -8.90
CA HIS A 45 -6.34 -6.96 -8.31
C HIS A 45 -6.92 -7.90 -9.36
N GLU A 46 -7.44 -7.37 -10.47
CA GLU A 46 -7.98 -8.17 -11.58
C GLU A 46 -6.92 -9.10 -12.18
N LEU A 47 -5.71 -8.58 -12.39
CA LEU A 47 -4.56 -9.33 -12.90
C LEU A 47 -4.15 -10.46 -11.94
N LEU A 48 -4.16 -10.21 -10.63
CA LEU A 48 -3.87 -11.23 -9.62
C LEU A 48 -4.97 -12.29 -9.59
N LEU A 49 -6.25 -11.87 -9.56
CA LEU A 49 -7.39 -12.79 -9.62
C LEU A 49 -7.33 -13.68 -10.86
N ALA A 50 -7.05 -13.12 -12.02
CA ALA A 50 -6.94 -13.89 -13.25
C ALA A 50 -5.82 -14.96 -13.16
N ARG A 51 -4.66 -14.60 -12.59
CA ARG A 51 -3.57 -15.56 -12.39
C ARG A 51 -3.89 -16.65 -11.38
N LEU A 52 -4.52 -16.29 -10.26
CA LEU A 52 -4.87 -17.25 -9.22
C LEU A 52 -5.98 -18.20 -9.68
N ASN A 53 -7.00 -17.70 -10.39
CA ASN A 53 -8.03 -18.52 -11.05
C ASN A 53 -7.41 -19.48 -12.06
N ALA A 54 -6.52 -18.98 -12.94
CA ALA A 54 -5.84 -19.84 -13.92
C ALA A 54 -4.95 -20.92 -13.27
N ALA A 55 -4.43 -20.65 -12.07
CA ALA A 55 -3.67 -21.61 -11.28
C ALA A 55 -4.55 -22.54 -10.42
N GLY A 56 -5.88 -22.35 -10.40
CA GLY A 56 -6.80 -23.13 -9.57
C GLY A 56 -6.59 -22.95 -8.07
N LEU A 57 -6.06 -21.80 -7.64
CA LEU A 57 -5.75 -21.51 -6.24
C LEU A 57 -6.89 -20.82 -5.47
N ILE A 58 -7.92 -20.39 -6.20
CA ILE A 58 -9.13 -19.74 -5.70
C ILE A 58 -10.33 -20.28 -6.49
N ASP A 59 -11.52 -20.26 -5.87
CA ASP A 59 -12.79 -20.77 -6.43
C ASP A 59 -13.69 -19.69 -7.04
#